data_AF-A0A812ULB2-F1
#
_entry.id   AF-A0A812ULB2-F1
#
_cell.length_a   1.000
_cell.length_b   1.000
_cell.length_c   1.000
_cell.angle_alpha   90.00
_cell.angle_beta   90.00
_cell.angle_gamma   90.00
#
_symmetry.space_group_name_H-M   'P 1'
#
loop_
_entity.id
_entity.type
_entity.pdbx_description
1 polymer ?
#
loop_
_entity_poly.entity_id
_entity_poly.type
_entity_poly.pdbx_seq_one_letter_code
_entity_poly.pdbx_strand_id
1 'polypeptide(L)'
;MQATSIIWPWDVLHWLHDNGHLCDWACNEASRLSGECAEYWRKLSSEESVQLLQLEEPGKTIPIFWHTDGVRVYKQQKCWIYSYSSALKKGPSMQCKLLLLLVREVLVWRPFTHDRIAEVIAWVQKVLQTGKYPQEDFNGAPWEEGSLQAKVAGSFFAGGWRFAFSGCKGDWEAKVYIHKLQRSYRHDNICEHCLATKKDGAFYYKDFSPNAGYLNLQFTHAQFMIMTPPELRSKWQHVPGWTKDRNLEVPWLSV
;
A
#
# COMPACT_ATOMS: atom_id res chain seq x y z
N MET A 1 -13.01 16.77 21.03
CA MET A 1 -12.70 15.87 19.90
C MET A 1 -11.19 15.72 19.88
N GLN A 2 -10.64 14.60 20.34
CA GLN A 2 -9.18 14.41 20.32
C GLN A 2 -8.76 14.20 18.87
N ALA A 3 -7.94 15.12 18.34
CA ALA A 3 -7.49 15.11 16.96
C ALA A 3 -6.70 13.82 16.71
N THR A 4 -7.24 12.96 15.85
CA THR A 4 -6.41 11.93 15.22
C THR A 4 -5.49 12.67 14.25
N SER A 5 -4.24 12.90 14.64
CA SER A 5 -3.25 13.57 13.79
C SER A 5 -2.73 12.60 12.74
N ILE A 6 -2.96 12.91 11.46
CA ILE A 6 -2.26 12.27 10.35
C ILE A 6 -0.87 12.89 10.26
N ILE A 7 0.16 12.06 10.17
CA ILE A 7 1.51 12.48 9.85
C ILE A 7 1.65 12.42 8.33
N TRP A 8 1.61 13.58 7.68
CA TRP A 8 1.65 13.65 6.23
C TRP A 8 3.00 13.18 5.67
N PRO A 9 3.04 12.23 4.72
CA PRO A 9 4.31 11.67 4.26
C PRO A 9 5.25 12.69 3.63
N TRP A 10 4.76 13.66 2.88
CA TRP A 10 5.61 14.68 2.26
C TRP A 10 6.34 15.54 3.28
N ASP A 11 5.76 15.81 4.46
CA ASP A 11 6.44 16.58 5.52
C ASP A 11 7.61 15.79 6.11
N VAL A 12 7.41 14.49 6.35
CA VAL A 12 8.46 13.60 6.86
C VAL A 12 9.54 13.37 5.80
N LEU A 13 9.16 13.18 4.54
CA LEU A 13 10.09 12.97 3.42
C LEU A 13 10.89 14.23 3.11
N HIS A 14 10.29 15.42 3.25
CA HIS A 14 11.01 16.70 3.23
C HIS A 14 12.03 16.75 4.34
N TRP A 15 11.63 16.50 5.58
CA TRP A 15 12.56 16.50 6.70
C TRP A 15 13.72 15.51 6.48
N LEU A 16 13.45 14.30 5.98
CA LEU A 16 14.49 13.33 5.64
C LEU A 16 15.41 13.84 4.52
N HIS A 17 14.86 14.49 3.50
CA HIS A 17 15.64 15.05 2.40
C HIS A 17 16.59 16.16 2.89
N ASP A 18 16.06 17.13 3.62
CA ASP A 18 16.81 18.31 4.07
C ASP A 18 17.90 17.97 5.08
N ASN A 19 17.73 16.87 5.82
CA ASN A 19 18.72 16.36 6.76
C ASN A 19 19.64 15.27 6.14
N GLY A 20 19.57 15.03 4.83
CA GLY A 20 20.44 14.07 4.14
C GLY A 20 20.15 12.59 4.46
N HIS A 21 19.01 12.28 5.07
CA HIS A 21 18.62 10.94 5.51
C HIS A 21 17.68 10.21 4.53
N LEU A 22 17.17 10.89 3.50
CA LEU A 22 16.23 10.29 2.55
C LEU A 22 16.79 9.03 1.87
N CYS A 23 18.03 9.12 1.37
CA CYS A 23 18.64 8.00 0.66
C CYS A 23 18.94 6.82 1.58
N ASP A 24 19.39 7.08 2.81
CA ASP A 24 19.64 6.06 3.83
C ASP A 24 18.34 5.39 4.29
N TRP A 25 17.24 6.13 4.37
CA TRP A 25 15.92 5.56 4.66
C TRP A 25 15.41 4.72 3.48
N ALA A 26 15.64 5.19 2.25
CA ALA A 26 15.09 4.57 1.05
C ALA A 26 15.84 3.30 0.61
N CYS A 27 17.15 3.20 0.84
CA CYS A 27 17.98 2.09 0.33
C CYS A 27 19.04 1.66 1.37
N ASN A 28 19.56 0.44 1.26
CA ASN A 28 20.65 -0.02 2.14
C ASN A 28 21.98 0.67 1.81
N GLU A 29 22.21 1.01 0.55
CA GLU A 29 23.38 1.71 0.05
C GLU A 29 22.95 3.02 -0.64
N ALA A 30 22.94 4.14 0.09
CA ALA A 30 22.41 5.43 -0.38
C ALA A 30 22.96 5.87 -1.76
N SER A 31 24.23 5.60 -2.04
CA SER A 31 24.88 5.93 -3.32
C SER A 31 24.30 5.16 -4.52
N ARG A 32 23.58 4.07 -4.28
CA ARG A 32 22.99 3.21 -5.33
C ARG A 32 21.49 3.42 -5.51
N LEU A 33 20.86 4.29 -4.72
CA LEU A 33 19.41 4.45 -4.70
C LEU A 33 18.80 4.60 -6.10
N SER A 34 19.37 5.47 -6.94
CA SER A 34 18.81 5.71 -8.28
C SER A 34 18.89 4.47 -9.18
N GLY A 35 20.01 3.75 -9.13
CA GLY A 35 20.21 2.50 -9.86
C GLY A 35 19.27 1.40 -9.38
N GLU A 36 19.09 1.25 -8.06
CA GLU A 36 18.18 0.26 -7.49
C GLU A 36 16.71 0.57 -7.80
N CYS A 37 16.30 1.83 -7.78
CA CYS A 37 14.96 2.24 -8.21
C CYS A 37 14.73 1.87 -9.68
N ALA A 38 15.66 2.22 -10.57
CA ALA A 38 15.56 1.88 -11.98
C ALA A 38 15.48 0.36 -12.21
N GLU A 39 16.33 -0.41 -11.51
CA GLU A 39 16.32 -1.87 -11.59
C GLU A 39 15.01 -2.48 -11.07
N TYR A 40 14.50 -1.97 -9.95
CA TYR A 40 13.25 -2.43 -9.33
C TYR A 40 12.07 -2.31 -10.30
N TRP A 41 11.88 -1.12 -10.87
CA TRP A 41 10.77 -0.88 -11.79
C TRP A 41 10.95 -1.61 -13.12
N ARG A 42 12.20 -1.74 -13.61
CA ARG A 42 12.50 -2.52 -14.80
C ARG A 42 12.15 -4.00 -14.63
N LYS A 43 12.44 -4.60 -13.48
CA LYS A 43 12.09 -6.00 -13.20
C LYS A 43 10.59 -6.25 -13.17
N LEU A 44 9.82 -5.23 -12.84
CA LEU A 44 8.37 -5.30 -12.70
C LEU A 44 7.62 -4.62 -13.86
N SER A 45 8.30 -4.23 -14.94
CA SER A 45 7.69 -3.42 -16.01
C SER A 45 6.58 -4.15 -16.76
N SER A 46 6.59 -5.48 -16.75
CA SER A 46 5.54 -6.33 -17.33
C SER A 46 4.30 -6.45 -16.45
N GLU A 47 4.39 -6.10 -15.17
CA GLU A 47 3.28 -6.22 -14.22
C GLU A 47 2.22 -5.15 -14.50
N GLU A 48 0.94 -5.56 -14.54
CA GLU A 48 -0.21 -4.66 -14.70
C GLU A 48 -0.16 -3.51 -13.69
N SER A 49 0.21 -3.80 -12.44
CA SER A 49 0.35 -2.79 -11.39
C SER A 49 1.34 -1.69 -11.72
N VAL A 50 2.44 -2.00 -12.43
CA VAL A 50 3.46 -0.99 -12.77
C VAL A 50 3.06 -0.21 -14.01
N GLN A 51 2.41 -0.85 -14.98
CA GLN A 51 1.85 -0.18 -16.16
C GLN A 51 0.83 0.89 -15.75
N LEU A 52 -0.01 0.58 -14.75
CA LEU A 52 -0.99 1.53 -14.18
C LEU A 52 -0.36 2.76 -13.51
N LEU A 53 0.92 2.71 -13.12
CA LEU A 53 1.61 3.84 -12.48
C LEU A 53 2.09 4.90 -13.47
N GLN A 54 2.28 4.54 -14.74
CA GLN A 54 2.78 5.45 -15.80
C GLN A 54 4.03 6.25 -15.36
N LEU A 55 5.05 5.55 -14.86
CA LEU A 55 6.24 6.18 -14.28
C LEU A 55 7.08 6.92 -15.34
N GLU A 56 7.27 8.23 -15.15
CA GLU A 56 8.11 9.05 -16.04
C GLU A 56 9.62 8.90 -15.77
N GLU A 57 10.00 8.84 -14.49
CA GLU A 57 11.41 8.80 -14.06
C GLU A 57 11.64 7.63 -13.09
N PRO A 58 11.70 6.37 -13.56
CA PRO A 58 11.84 5.20 -12.68
C PRO A 58 13.07 5.26 -11.77
N GLY A 59 14.21 5.77 -12.27
CA GLY A 59 15.43 5.94 -11.48
C GLY A 59 15.33 7.02 -10.39
N LYS A 60 14.31 7.86 -10.40
CA LYS A 60 14.03 8.89 -9.39
C LYS A 60 12.72 8.65 -8.64
N THR A 61 12.18 7.44 -8.75
CA THR A 61 10.92 7.04 -8.11
C THR A 61 11.17 5.93 -7.11
N ILE A 62 11.00 6.21 -5.82
CA ILE A 62 11.18 5.24 -4.74
C ILE A 62 9.93 4.34 -4.64
N PRO A 63 10.07 3.01 -4.71
CA PRO A 63 8.95 2.09 -4.51
C PRO A 63 8.53 2.05 -3.03
N ILE A 64 7.25 2.27 -2.75
CA ILE A 64 6.68 2.31 -1.41
C ILE A 64 5.82 1.10 -1.12
N PHE A 65 6.10 0.44 -0.01
CA PHE A 65 5.17 -0.49 0.62
C PHE A 65 4.40 0.19 1.73
N TRP A 66 3.08 0.13 1.63
CA TRP A 66 2.20 0.42 2.75
C TRP A 66 2.15 -0.79 3.67
N HIS A 67 1.93 -0.53 4.95
CA HIS A 67 1.84 -1.53 5.99
C HIS A 67 0.68 -1.20 6.91
N THR A 68 -0.22 -2.17 7.10
CA THR A 68 -1.31 -2.08 8.07
C THR A 68 -1.23 -3.25 9.03
N ASP A 69 -1.37 -2.98 10.32
CA ASP A 69 -1.41 -4.02 11.35
C ASP A 69 -2.30 -3.61 12.52
N GLY A 70 -2.92 -4.60 13.15
CA GLY A 70 -3.76 -4.44 14.32
C GLY A 70 -3.01 -4.90 15.57
N VAL A 71 -2.35 -3.98 16.26
CA VAL A 71 -1.46 -4.29 17.39
C VAL A 71 -2.20 -4.19 18.73
N ARG A 72 -2.06 -5.21 19.56
CA ARG A 72 -2.52 -5.19 20.95
C ARG A 72 -1.57 -4.33 21.79
N VAL A 73 -2.08 -3.25 22.37
CA VAL A 73 -1.29 -2.29 23.16
C VAL A 73 -1.33 -2.63 24.64
N TYR A 74 -2.53 -2.91 25.18
CA TYR A 74 -2.69 -3.27 26.59
C TYR A 74 -3.96 -4.09 26.82
N LYS A 75 -3.84 -5.28 27.41
CA LYS A 75 -4.97 -6.22 27.62
C LYS A 75 -5.79 -6.42 26.33
N GLN A 76 -7.06 -6.01 26.34
CA GLN A 76 -7.96 -6.12 25.18
C GLN A 76 -7.95 -4.86 24.29
N GLN A 77 -7.12 -3.86 24.59
CA GLN A 77 -7.00 -2.66 23.78
C GLN A 77 -6.11 -2.94 22.56
N LYS A 78 -6.69 -2.73 21.38
CA LYS A 78 -6.04 -2.86 20.08
C LYS A 78 -5.94 -1.48 19.44
N CYS A 79 -4.89 -1.25 18.65
CA CYS A 79 -4.71 -0.09 17.80
C CYS A 79 -4.36 -0.55 16.39
N TRP A 80 -4.91 0.14 15.39
CA TRP A 80 -4.52 0.00 14.01
C TRP A 80 -3.40 0.97 13.69
N ILE A 81 -2.35 0.45 13.08
CA ILE A 81 -1.19 1.20 12.64
C ILE A 81 -1.17 1.18 11.13
N TYR A 82 -1.12 2.37 10.53
CA TYR A 82 -0.84 2.57 9.12
C TYR A 82 0.51 3.24 8.98
N SER A 83 1.38 2.59 8.21
CA SER A 83 2.77 3.00 8.04
C SER A 83 3.21 2.71 6.62
N TYR A 84 4.34 3.27 6.21
CA TYR A 84 4.92 3.03 4.90
C TYR A 84 6.43 2.93 5.00
N SER A 85 7.03 2.29 3.99
CA SER A 85 8.46 2.00 3.93
C SER A 85 8.91 1.90 2.48
N SER A 86 10.18 2.15 2.21
CA SER A 86 10.75 1.81 0.90
C SER A 86 10.80 0.29 0.71
N ALA A 87 10.52 -0.18 -0.51
CA ALA A 87 10.68 -1.57 -0.90
C ALA A 87 12.15 -2.01 -1.00
N LEU A 88 13.07 -1.06 -1.11
CA LEU A 88 14.52 -1.32 -1.28
C LEU A 88 15.26 -1.41 0.07
N LYS A 89 14.69 -0.82 1.13
CA LYS A 89 15.30 -0.84 2.47
C LYS A 89 14.98 -2.15 3.21
N LYS A 90 16.00 -2.78 3.78
CA LYS A 90 15.85 -3.90 4.70
C LYS A 90 16.38 -3.50 6.08
N GLY A 91 15.73 -3.97 7.14
CA GLY A 91 16.19 -3.72 8.49
C GLY A 91 15.07 -3.69 9.52
N PRO A 92 15.40 -3.33 10.78
CA PRO A 92 14.43 -3.17 11.85
C PRO A 92 13.34 -2.14 11.50
N SER A 93 12.12 -2.39 11.97
CA SER A 93 10.96 -1.52 11.67
C SER A 93 11.22 -0.05 12.03
N MET A 94 11.91 0.21 13.15
CA MET A 94 12.22 1.57 13.62
C MET A 94 13.13 2.37 12.66
N GLN A 95 13.87 1.70 11.77
CA GLN A 95 14.77 2.36 10.81
C GLN A 95 14.15 2.50 9.43
N CYS A 96 13.15 1.68 9.09
CA CYS A 96 12.67 1.53 7.72
C CYS A 96 11.20 1.95 7.54
N LYS A 97 10.41 2.01 8.62
CA LYS A 97 8.99 2.34 8.58
C LYS A 97 8.74 3.74 9.11
N LEU A 98 7.93 4.50 8.39
CA LEU A 98 7.40 5.80 8.80
C LEU A 98 5.91 5.66 9.11
N LEU A 99 5.45 6.33 10.17
CA LEU A 99 4.05 6.30 10.59
C LEU A 99 3.24 7.29 9.76
N LEU A 100 2.07 6.86 9.27
CA LEU A 100 1.04 7.76 8.73
C LEU A 100 0.02 8.07 9.82
N LEU A 101 -0.51 7.01 10.44
CA LEU A 101 -1.71 7.11 11.27
C LEU A 101 -1.76 5.97 12.29
N LEU A 102 -2.20 6.30 13.50
CA LEU A 102 -2.54 5.34 14.54
C LEU A 102 -3.98 5.58 14.99
N VAL A 103 -4.83 4.55 14.94
CA VAL A 103 -6.24 4.63 15.35
C VAL A 103 -6.53 3.58 16.40
N ARG A 104 -7.12 3.98 17.52
CA ARG A 104 -7.56 3.02 18.54
C ARG A 104 -8.76 2.23 18.00
N GLU A 105 -8.76 0.92 18.20
CA GLU A 105 -9.83 0.00 17.78
C GLU A 105 -11.23 0.47 18.19
N VAL A 106 -11.36 1.02 19.40
CA VAL A 106 -12.63 1.52 19.95
C VAL A 106 -13.22 2.70 19.17
N LEU A 107 -12.43 3.35 18.31
CA LEU A 107 -12.85 4.44 17.42
C LEU A 107 -13.07 3.96 15.98
N VAL A 108 -12.77 2.70 15.68
CA VAL A 108 -12.90 2.12 14.34
C VAL A 108 -14.33 1.62 14.17
N TRP A 109 -15.06 2.24 13.25
CA TRP A 109 -16.33 1.72 12.75
C TRP A 109 -16.08 0.90 11.50
N ARG A 110 -16.02 -0.42 11.66
CA ARG A 110 -15.72 -1.34 10.54
C ARG A 110 -16.94 -1.49 9.61
N PRO A 111 -16.74 -1.54 8.27
CA PRO A 111 -15.47 -1.34 7.54
C PRO A 111 -15.16 0.14 7.23
N PHE A 112 -16.09 1.05 7.48
CA PHE A 112 -16.08 2.44 7.02
C PHE A 112 -14.83 3.24 7.38
N THR A 113 -14.28 3.06 8.60
CA THR A 113 -13.04 3.75 8.98
C THR A 113 -11.85 3.30 8.12
N HIS A 114 -11.72 2.01 7.84
CA HIS A 114 -10.64 1.49 6.99
C HIS A 114 -10.80 1.95 5.54
N ASP A 115 -12.04 2.01 5.05
CA ASP A 115 -12.37 2.56 3.73
C ASP A 115 -11.93 4.01 3.59
N ARG A 116 -12.25 4.85 4.58
CA ARG A 116 -11.86 6.27 4.57
C ARG A 116 -10.34 6.44 4.64
N ILE A 117 -9.65 5.61 5.41
CA ILE A 117 -8.18 5.61 5.47
C ILE A 117 -7.58 5.22 4.12
N ALA A 118 -8.15 4.22 3.43
CA ALA A 118 -7.70 3.82 2.11
C ALA A 118 -7.87 4.94 1.06
N GLU A 119 -8.96 5.71 1.13
CA GLU A 119 -9.15 6.90 0.29
C GLU A 119 -8.09 7.97 0.55
N VAL A 120 -7.77 8.23 1.83
CA VAL A 120 -6.67 9.14 2.21
C VAL A 120 -5.34 8.63 1.66
N ILE A 121 -5.04 7.34 1.80
CA ILE A 121 -3.82 6.73 1.26
C ILE A 121 -3.77 6.86 -0.26
N ALA A 122 -4.90 6.66 -0.96
CA ALA A 122 -4.98 6.83 -2.40
C ALA A 122 -4.65 8.27 -2.84
N TRP A 123 -5.18 9.26 -2.14
CA TRP A 123 -4.84 10.66 -2.38
C TRP A 123 -3.37 10.95 -2.07
N VAL A 124 -2.88 10.53 -0.91
CA VAL A 124 -1.47 10.65 -0.53
C VAL A 124 -0.56 10.03 -1.60
N GLN A 125 -0.90 8.84 -2.10
CA GLN A 125 -0.09 8.16 -3.10
C GLN A 125 -0.03 8.93 -4.43
N LYS A 126 -1.14 9.57 -4.85
CA LYS A 126 -1.15 10.45 -6.03
C LYS A 126 -0.23 11.64 -5.82
N VAL A 127 -0.29 12.30 -4.67
CA VAL A 127 0.59 13.42 -4.31
C VAL A 127 2.05 12.97 -4.34
N LEU A 128 2.36 11.85 -3.69
CA LEU A 128 3.70 11.28 -3.62
C LEU A 128 4.30 10.96 -4.98
N GLN A 129 3.49 10.52 -5.95
CA GLN A 129 3.94 10.26 -7.33
C GLN A 129 4.35 11.53 -8.08
N THR A 130 3.80 12.69 -7.71
CA THR A 130 4.22 13.96 -8.31
C THR A 130 5.57 14.46 -7.78
N GLY A 131 5.99 14.00 -6.59
CA GLY A 131 7.15 14.54 -5.87
C GLY A 131 6.95 15.98 -5.35
N LYS A 132 5.74 16.51 -5.44
CA LYS A 132 5.38 17.90 -5.10
C LYS A 132 4.33 17.96 -4.00
N TYR A 133 4.38 19.04 -3.23
CA TYR A 133 3.35 19.37 -2.25
C TYR A 133 1.98 19.50 -2.95
N PRO A 134 0.90 19.00 -2.32
CA PRO A 134 -0.43 19.09 -2.90
C PRO A 134 -0.90 20.55 -2.98
N GLN A 135 -1.64 20.89 -4.04
CA GLN A 135 -2.19 22.24 -4.22
C GLN A 135 -3.51 22.47 -3.45
N GLU A 136 -4.19 21.38 -3.14
CA GLU A 136 -5.49 21.34 -2.49
C GLU A 136 -5.45 20.29 -1.38
N ASP A 137 -6.40 20.37 -0.45
CA ASP A 137 -6.57 19.39 0.60
C ASP A 137 -7.15 18.07 0.06
N PHE A 138 -7.31 17.10 0.96
CA PHE A 138 -7.87 15.79 0.61
C PHE A 138 -9.32 15.85 0.07
N ASN A 139 -10.08 16.90 0.38
CA ASN A 139 -11.44 17.09 -0.11
C ASN A 139 -11.49 17.94 -1.40
N GLY A 140 -10.33 18.34 -1.94
CA GLY A 140 -10.23 19.19 -3.14
C GLY A 140 -10.46 20.68 -2.84
N ALA A 141 -10.43 21.09 -1.58
CA ALA A 141 -10.49 22.51 -1.22
C ALA A 141 -9.09 23.14 -1.32
N PRO A 142 -8.97 24.38 -1.82
CA PRO A 142 -7.68 25.07 -1.78
C PRO A 142 -7.21 25.27 -0.34
N TRP A 143 -5.90 25.33 -0.14
CA TRP A 143 -5.34 25.67 1.16
C TRP A 143 -5.73 27.09 1.59
N GLU A 144 -5.93 27.29 2.88
CA GLU A 144 -6.19 28.61 3.46
C GLU A 144 -5.06 29.58 3.12
N GLU A 145 -5.41 30.79 2.69
CA GLU A 145 -4.44 31.81 2.29
C GLU A 145 -3.48 32.12 3.45
N GLY A 146 -2.18 32.15 3.17
CA GLY A 146 -1.14 32.40 4.17
C GLY A 146 -0.78 31.20 5.06
N SER A 147 -1.50 30.08 4.98
CA SER A 147 -1.14 28.83 5.66
C SER A 147 0.22 28.31 5.18
N LEU A 148 0.85 27.44 6.00
CA LEU A 148 2.12 26.81 5.62
C LEU A 148 1.96 25.99 4.33
N GLN A 149 0.85 25.28 4.20
CA GLN A 149 0.53 24.44 3.05
C GLN A 149 0.38 25.28 1.77
N ALA A 150 -0.32 26.42 1.84
CA ALA A 150 -0.46 27.33 0.70
C ALA A 150 0.90 27.86 0.21
N LYS A 151 1.85 28.12 1.12
CA LYS A 151 3.19 28.63 0.76
C LYS A 151 4.06 27.62 0.01
N VAL A 152 3.91 26.33 0.32
CA VAL A 152 4.73 25.26 -0.28
C VAL A 152 4.01 24.52 -1.41
N ALA A 153 2.71 24.76 -1.62
CA ALA A 153 1.90 24.13 -2.65
C ALA A 153 2.59 24.08 -4.02
N GLY A 154 2.68 22.88 -4.62
CA GLY A 154 3.31 22.67 -5.93
C GLY A 154 4.84 22.68 -5.96
N SER A 155 5.51 23.05 -4.86
CA SER A 155 6.97 22.92 -4.74
C SER A 155 7.38 21.46 -4.51
N PHE A 156 8.62 21.10 -4.85
CA PHE A 156 9.14 19.75 -4.61
C PHE A 156 9.40 19.53 -3.11
N PHE A 157 8.86 18.46 -2.52
CA PHE A 157 9.07 18.16 -1.10
C PHE A 157 10.32 17.33 -0.84
N ALA A 158 10.94 16.70 -1.84
CA ALA A 158 12.11 15.84 -1.64
C ALA A 158 13.11 15.94 -2.79
N GLY A 159 13.55 17.15 -3.15
CA GLY A 159 14.57 17.33 -4.21
C GLY A 159 14.16 16.77 -5.59
N GLY A 160 12.85 16.67 -5.83
CA GLY A 160 12.26 16.06 -7.02
C GLY A 160 12.25 14.54 -7.03
N TRP A 161 12.55 13.86 -5.91
CA TRP A 161 12.24 12.44 -5.75
C TRP A 161 10.72 12.23 -5.75
N ARG A 162 10.29 11.15 -6.40
CA ARG A 162 8.90 10.70 -6.47
C ARG A 162 8.77 9.39 -5.71
N PHE A 163 7.55 9.04 -5.33
CA PHE A 163 7.30 7.82 -4.57
C PHE A 163 6.05 7.14 -5.11
N ALA A 164 6.17 5.87 -5.49
CA ALA A 164 5.09 5.14 -6.14
C ALA A 164 4.71 3.87 -5.38
N PHE A 165 3.43 3.51 -5.43
CA PHE A 165 2.92 2.32 -4.78
C PHE A 165 3.60 1.08 -5.35
N SER A 166 4.12 0.25 -4.46
CA SER A 166 4.67 -1.03 -4.81
C SER A 166 3.84 -2.18 -4.26
N GLY A 167 3.13 -1.98 -3.15
CA GLY A 167 2.32 -3.04 -2.55
C GLY A 167 1.87 -2.69 -1.14
N CYS A 168 1.06 -3.58 -0.58
CA CYS A 168 0.57 -3.50 0.78
C CYS A 168 0.99 -4.74 1.58
N LYS A 169 1.52 -4.51 2.78
CA LYS A 169 1.92 -5.52 3.76
C LYS A 169 0.97 -5.48 4.94
N GLY A 170 0.72 -6.64 5.52
CA GLY A 170 -0.09 -6.80 6.71
C GLY A 170 -0.24 -8.28 7.01
N ASP A 171 -0.64 -8.59 8.23
CA ASP A 171 -1.06 -9.93 8.57
C ASP A 171 -2.39 -10.28 7.87
N TRP A 172 -2.85 -11.52 8.04
CA TRP A 172 -4.05 -11.93 7.30
C TRP A 172 -5.30 -11.20 7.79
N GLU A 173 -5.37 -10.92 9.10
CA GLU A 173 -6.48 -10.17 9.70
C GLU A 173 -6.59 -8.76 9.12
N ALA A 174 -5.48 -8.02 9.06
CA ALA A 174 -5.45 -6.67 8.52
C ALA A 174 -5.91 -6.63 7.06
N LYS A 175 -5.39 -7.52 6.22
CA LYS A 175 -5.77 -7.62 4.80
C LYS A 175 -7.25 -7.94 4.63
N VAL A 176 -7.82 -8.86 5.42
CA VAL A 176 -9.26 -9.17 5.39
C VAL A 176 -10.09 -7.91 5.65
N TYR A 177 -9.73 -7.11 6.65
CA TYR A 177 -10.47 -5.90 6.97
C TYR A 177 -10.29 -4.77 5.95
N ILE A 178 -9.06 -4.48 5.53
CA ILE A 178 -8.80 -3.32 4.65
C ILE A 178 -9.12 -3.61 3.18
N HIS A 179 -9.08 -4.88 2.75
CA HIS A 179 -9.41 -5.27 1.38
C HIS A 179 -10.77 -5.96 1.27
N LYS A 180 -11.50 -6.10 2.39
CA LYS A 180 -12.84 -6.69 2.47
C LYS A 180 -12.91 -8.07 1.85
N LEU A 181 -11.91 -8.89 2.13
CA LEU A 181 -11.82 -10.24 1.57
C LEU A 181 -12.94 -11.10 2.15
N GLN A 182 -13.69 -11.74 1.27
CA GLN A 182 -14.90 -12.49 1.60
C GLN A 182 -14.59 -13.98 1.74
N ARG A 183 -13.66 -14.49 0.94
CA ARG A 183 -13.29 -15.90 0.93
C ARG A 183 -12.34 -16.19 2.07
N SER A 184 -12.68 -17.23 2.83
CA SER A 184 -11.93 -17.62 4.01
C SER A 184 -12.09 -19.11 4.26
N TYR A 185 -11.35 -19.65 5.22
CA TYR A 185 -11.51 -21.03 5.65
C TYR A 185 -12.92 -21.36 6.16
N ARG A 186 -13.85 -20.40 6.31
CA ARG A 186 -15.25 -20.70 6.64
C ARG A 186 -16.12 -20.97 5.40
N HIS A 187 -15.73 -20.46 4.24
CA HIS A 187 -16.50 -20.60 2.99
C HIS A 187 -16.15 -21.88 2.24
N ASP A 188 -17.00 -22.28 1.29
CA ASP A 188 -16.70 -23.36 0.36
C ASP A 188 -15.59 -22.95 -0.61
N ASN A 189 -15.69 -21.76 -1.21
CA ASN A 189 -14.63 -21.15 -2.00
C ASN A 189 -13.70 -20.38 -1.06
N ILE A 190 -12.50 -20.90 -0.84
CA ILE A 190 -11.65 -20.45 0.28
C ILE A 190 -10.59 -19.43 -0.12
N CYS A 191 -10.26 -19.33 -1.41
CA CYS A 191 -9.14 -18.53 -1.89
C CYS A 191 -9.61 -17.36 -2.76
N GLU A 192 -9.03 -16.18 -2.51
CA GLU A 192 -9.28 -14.96 -3.29
C GLU A 192 -8.54 -14.93 -4.63
N HIS A 193 -7.53 -15.77 -4.80
CA HIS A 193 -6.71 -15.81 -6.03
C HIS A 193 -7.18 -16.85 -7.04
N CYS A 194 -7.88 -17.90 -6.62
CA CYS A 194 -8.16 -19.03 -7.49
C CYS A 194 -9.47 -19.74 -7.13
N LEU A 195 -9.77 -20.79 -7.88
CA LEU A 195 -10.98 -21.60 -7.72
C LEU A 195 -10.91 -22.61 -6.55
N ALA A 196 -9.90 -22.53 -5.69
CA ALA A 196 -9.72 -23.47 -4.59
C ALA A 196 -10.98 -23.56 -3.69
N THR A 197 -11.45 -24.79 -3.47
CA THR A 197 -12.68 -25.08 -2.76
C THR A 197 -12.52 -26.21 -1.74
N LYS A 198 -13.35 -26.22 -0.69
CA LYS A 198 -13.45 -27.32 0.28
C LYS A 198 -14.14 -28.56 -0.25
N LYS A 199 -14.86 -28.45 -1.35
CA LYS A 199 -15.55 -29.59 -1.94
C LYS A 199 -14.55 -30.45 -2.68
N ASP A 200 -14.63 -31.76 -2.48
CA ASP A 200 -13.81 -32.71 -3.22
C ASP A 200 -14.07 -32.55 -4.72
N GLY A 201 -13.02 -32.60 -5.53
CA GLY A 201 -13.08 -32.37 -6.97
C GLY A 201 -11.82 -31.72 -7.54
N ALA A 202 -11.92 -31.21 -8.77
CA ALA A 202 -10.77 -30.70 -9.53
C ALA A 202 -10.04 -29.50 -8.86
N PHE A 203 -10.71 -28.78 -7.97
CA PHE A 203 -10.16 -27.60 -7.29
C PHE A 203 -10.08 -27.79 -5.77
N TYR A 204 -10.00 -29.04 -5.30
CA TYR A 204 -9.95 -29.32 -3.87
C TYR A 204 -8.71 -28.69 -3.24
N TYR A 205 -8.90 -27.86 -2.21
CA TYR A 205 -7.80 -27.08 -1.63
C TYR A 205 -6.74 -27.89 -0.89
N LYS A 206 -7.03 -29.15 -0.54
CA LYS A 206 -6.04 -30.05 0.09
C LYS A 206 -5.30 -30.91 -0.93
N ASP A 207 -5.55 -30.71 -2.22
CA ASP A 207 -4.69 -31.28 -3.25
C ASP A 207 -3.37 -30.49 -3.27
N PHE A 208 -2.36 -31.02 -2.58
CA PHE A 208 -1.02 -30.44 -2.55
C PHE A 208 -0.11 -31.00 -3.66
N SER A 209 -0.67 -31.69 -4.65
CA SER A 209 0.11 -32.18 -5.77
C SER A 209 0.63 -31.02 -6.63
N PRO A 210 1.76 -31.18 -7.34
CA PRO A 210 2.28 -30.15 -8.25
C PRO A 210 1.30 -29.75 -9.36
N ASN A 211 0.31 -30.59 -9.64
CA ASN A 211 -0.67 -30.40 -10.71
C ASN A 211 -2.07 -30.06 -10.19
N ALA A 212 -2.19 -29.67 -8.90
CA ALA A 212 -3.46 -29.32 -8.30
C ALA A 212 -4.20 -28.28 -9.16
N GLY A 213 -5.47 -28.55 -9.49
CA GLY A 213 -6.18 -27.78 -10.51
C GLY A 213 -6.29 -26.29 -10.20
N TYR A 214 -6.30 -25.91 -8.92
CA TYR A 214 -6.38 -24.51 -8.50
C TYR A 214 -5.09 -23.71 -8.72
N LEU A 215 -3.94 -24.37 -8.95
CA LEU A 215 -2.67 -23.71 -9.29
C LEU A 215 -2.67 -23.18 -10.73
N ASN A 216 -3.39 -23.86 -11.64
CA ASN A 216 -3.43 -23.54 -13.06
C ASN A 216 -4.43 -22.42 -13.42
N LEU A 217 -5.37 -22.11 -12.53
CA LEU A 217 -6.44 -21.15 -12.77
C LEU A 217 -6.49 -20.10 -11.65
N GLN A 218 -5.57 -19.15 -11.74
CA GLN A 218 -5.62 -17.93 -10.96
C GLN A 218 -6.50 -16.89 -11.65
N PHE A 219 -7.29 -16.17 -10.87
CA PHE A 219 -8.06 -15.04 -11.37
C PHE A 219 -7.11 -13.94 -11.82
N THR A 220 -7.49 -13.22 -12.86
CA THR A 220 -6.89 -11.92 -13.20
C THR A 220 -7.42 -10.84 -12.27
N HIS A 221 -6.78 -9.67 -12.24
CA HIS A 221 -7.32 -8.53 -11.50
C HIS A 221 -8.73 -8.15 -11.98
N ALA A 222 -8.94 -8.09 -13.29
CA ALA A 222 -10.26 -7.80 -13.87
C ALA A 222 -11.33 -8.82 -13.43
N GLN A 223 -11.02 -10.12 -13.45
CA GLN A 223 -11.93 -11.17 -12.99
C GLN A 223 -12.28 -11.00 -11.50
N PHE A 224 -11.28 -10.71 -10.67
CA PHE A 224 -11.51 -10.42 -9.25
C PHE A 224 -12.45 -9.22 -9.04
N MET A 225 -12.27 -8.15 -9.80
CA MET A 225 -13.14 -6.97 -9.73
C MET A 225 -14.57 -7.26 -10.20
N ILE A 226 -14.75 -8.09 -11.22
CA ILE A 226 -16.07 -8.51 -11.72
C ILE A 226 -16.79 -9.38 -10.69
N MET A 227 -16.08 -10.34 -10.08
CA MET A 227 -16.66 -11.25 -9.08
C MET A 227 -16.93 -10.59 -7.73
N THR A 228 -16.32 -9.44 -7.46
CA THR A 228 -16.48 -8.70 -6.20
C THR A 228 -17.58 -7.64 -6.33
N PRO A 229 -18.71 -7.75 -5.59
CA PRO A 229 -19.76 -6.76 -5.59
C PRO A 229 -19.23 -5.35 -5.26
N PRO A 230 -19.73 -4.28 -5.90
CA PRO A 230 -19.20 -2.92 -5.75
C PRO A 230 -19.04 -2.45 -4.30
N GLU A 231 -19.98 -2.78 -3.42
CA GLU A 231 -20.00 -2.45 -1.99
C GLU A 231 -18.93 -3.19 -1.18
N LEU A 232 -18.51 -4.37 -1.66
CA LEU A 232 -17.46 -5.19 -1.07
C LEU A 232 -16.09 -4.93 -1.70
N ARG A 233 -15.98 -4.07 -2.71
CA ARG A 233 -14.69 -3.71 -3.29
C ARG A 233 -13.86 -2.92 -2.28
N SER A 234 -12.59 -3.30 -2.18
CA SER A 234 -11.57 -2.57 -1.44
C SER A 234 -11.46 -1.14 -1.94
N LYS A 235 -11.52 -0.16 -1.03
CA LYS A 235 -11.26 1.25 -1.38
C LYS A 235 -9.82 1.53 -1.79
N TRP A 236 -8.91 0.58 -1.53
CA TRP A 236 -7.55 0.64 -2.07
C TRP A 236 -7.49 0.58 -3.59
N GLN A 237 -8.57 0.17 -4.29
CA GLN A 237 -8.66 0.25 -5.75
C GLN A 237 -8.40 1.67 -6.31
N HIS A 238 -8.52 2.70 -5.48
CA HIS A 238 -8.23 4.09 -5.86
C HIS A 238 -6.75 4.47 -5.73
N VAL A 239 -5.93 3.63 -5.07
CA VAL A 239 -4.48 3.80 -4.98
C VAL A 239 -3.87 3.46 -6.35
N PRO A 240 -3.16 4.39 -7.02
CA PRO A 240 -2.58 4.09 -8.32
C PRO A 240 -1.62 2.90 -8.25
N GLY A 241 -1.71 1.99 -9.22
CA GLY A 241 -0.94 0.74 -9.25
C GLY A 241 -1.44 -0.37 -8.32
N TRP A 242 -2.56 -0.17 -7.63
CA TRP A 242 -3.18 -1.23 -6.84
C TRP A 242 -3.78 -2.31 -7.72
N THR A 243 -3.41 -3.56 -7.46
CA THR A 243 -4.04 -4.77 -8.02
C THR A 243 -4.20 -5.79 -6.90
N LYS A 244 -5.02 -6.82 -7.12
CA LYS A 244 -5.27 -7.86 -6.10
C LYS A 244 -3.97 -8.53 -5.62
N ASP A 245 -3.00 -8.73 -6.52
CA ASP A 245 -1.79 -9.52 -6.26
C ASP A 245 -0.73 -8.72 -5.48
N ARG A 246 -0.69 -7.39 -5.63
CA ARG A 246 0.22 -6.51 -4.87
C ARG A 246 -0.21 -6.28 -3.40
N ASN A 247 -1.33 -6.85 -2.98
CA ASN A 247 -1.79 -6.84 -1.58
C ASN A 247 -1.62 -8.17 -0.86
N LEU A 248 -1.62 -9.26 -1.63
CA LEU A 248 -1.85 -10.58 -1.06
C LEU A 248 -0.55 -11.39 -0.95
N GLU A 249 0.48 -11.05 -1.73
CA GLU A 249 1.76 -11.76 -1.71
C GLU A 249 2.98 -10.85 -1.52
N VAL A 250 4.00 -11.41 -0.89
CA VAL A 250 5.35 -10.85 -0.93
C VAL A 250 5.95 -11.29 -2.28
N PRO A 251 6.32 -10.37 -3.18
CA PRO A 251 6.77 -10.75 -4.52
C PRO A 251 8.22 -11.25 -4.45
N TRP A 252 8.41 -12.53 -4.13
CA TRP A 252 9.72 -13.21 -4.23
C TRP A 252 9.63 -14.71 -4.58
N LEU A 253 8.67 -15.13 -5.40
CA LEU A 253 8.63 -16.53 -5.90
C LEU A 253 8.73 -16.66 -7.43
N SER A 254 9.39 -15.70 -8.08
CA SER A 254 9.77 -15.85 -9.50
C SER A 254 11.04 -15.08 -9.86
N VAL A 255 12.09 -15.23 -9.05
CA VAL A 255 13.50 -15.16 -9.47
C VAL A 255 14.25 -16.34 -8.89
#